data_AF-A0AAP0B8X4-F1
#
_entry.id   AF-A0AAP0B8X4-F1
#
_cell.length_a   1.000
_cell.length_b   1.000
_cell.length_c   1.000
_cell.angle_alpha   90.00
_cell.angle_beta   90.00
_cell.angle_gamma   90.00
#
_symmetry.space_group_name_H-M   'P 1'
#
loop_
_entity.id
_entity.type
_entity.pdbx_description
1 polymer ?
#
loop_
_entity_poly.entity_id
_entity_poly.type
_entity_poly.pdbx_seq_one_letter_code
_entity_poly.pdbx_strand_id
1 'polypeptide(L)'
;MNNMGIMLKDLIDVTENYHTVLAENRKLFNELQELKGNIRVYCRVRPFLLEENPKLTTVGHIDENVELVLVNPSRERKGAHRLFKFNQVFGPTASQIEVFLDIRQLIRSVIDGYNVCFFAYCQTGSGKTYTMVRS
;
A
#
# COMPACT_ATOMS: atom_id res chain seq x y z
N MET A 1 -6.50 7.19 55.97
CA MET A 1 -5.96 8.31 55.15
C MET A 1 -4.66 7.77 54.54
N ASN A 2 -4.47 7.41 53.27
CA ASN A 2 -4.98 7.94 52.00
C ASN A 2 -4.91 6.88 50.87
N ASN A 3 -5.78 5.88 50.88
CA ASN A 3 -5.84 4.85 49.81
C ASN A 3 -6.13 5.47 48.43
N MET A 4 -6.92 6.55 48.41
CA MET A 4 -7.25 7.32 47.20
C MET A 4 -6.05 8.06 46.61
N GLY A 5 -5.13 8.56 47.44
CA GLY A 5 -3.92 9.26 46.98
C GLY A 5 -2.90 8.32 46.34
N ILE A 6 -2.83 7.08 46.82
CA ILE A 6 -1.98 6.03 46.24
C ILE A 6 -2.54 5.62 44.87
N MET A 7 -3.84 5.32 44.77
CA MET A 7 -4.47 5.00 43.48
C MET A 7 -4.37 6.13 42.44
N LEU A 8 -4.47 7.40 42.87
CA LEU A 8 -4.32 8.53 41.95
C LEU A 8 -2.88 8.62 41.41
N LYS A 9 -1.88 8.36 42.26
CA LYS A 9 -0.48 8.36 41.86
C LYS A 9 -0.18 7.22 40.89
N ASP A 10 -0.69 6.02 41.18
CA ASP A 10 -0.55 4.86 40.30
C ASP A 10 -1.20 5.12 38.93
N LEU A 11 -2.38 5.76 38.90
CA LEU A 11 -3.06 6.12 37.66
C LEU A 11 -2.28 7.15 36.84
N ILE A 12 -1.67 8.15 37.49
CA ILE A 12 -0.82 9.15 36.83
C ILE A 12 0.40 8.47 36.23
N ASP A 13 1.09 7.60 36.99
CA ASP A 13 2.27 6.88 36.52
C ASP A 13 1.96 5.96 35.33
N VAL A 14 0.82 5.24 35.38
CA VAL A 14 0.33 4.44 34.24
C VAL A 14 0.06 5.32 33.02
N THR A 15 -0.50 6.51 33.21
CA THR A 15 -0.83 7.44 32.11
C THR A 15 0.44 8.00 31.48
N GLU A 16 1.43 8.40 32.27
CA GLU A 16 2.74 8.89 31.79
C GLU A 16 3.50 7.80 31.03
N ASN A 17 3.52 6.58 31.58
CA ASN A 17 4.12 5.43 30.91
C ASN A 17 3.41 5.12 29.58
N TYR A 18 2.07 5.18 29.55
CA TYR A 18 1.30 4.99 28.32
C TYR A 18 1.66 6.01 27.24
N HIS A 19 1.78 7.28 27.59
CA HIS A 19 2.18 8.33 26.64
C HIS A 19 3.60 8.14 26.11
N THR A 20 4.52 7.70 26.97
CA THR A 20 5.91 7.39 26.59
C THR A 20 5.96 6.25 25.58
N VAL A 21 5.26 5.15 25.87
CA VAL A 21 5.14 3.99 24.96
C VAL A 21 4.49 4.38 23.63
N LEU A 22 3.47 5.24 23.64
CA LEU A 22 2.86 5.75 22.40
C LEU A 22 3.85 6.57 21.57
N ALA A 23 4.64 7.44 22.20
CA ALA A 23 5.63 8.26 21.50
C ALA A 23 6.72 7.40 20.85
N GLU A 24 7.21 6.39 21.57
CA GLU A 24 8.19 5.44 21.04
C GLU A 24 7.60 4.60 19.90
N ASN A 25 6.36 4.11 20.05
CA ASN A 25 5.67 3.39 18.98
C ASN A 25 5.50 4.23 17.71
N ARG A 26 5.20 5.53 17.82
CA ARG A 26 5.14 6.43 16.66
C ARG A 26 6.51 6.56 16.00
N LYS A 27 7.57 6.76 16.79
CA LYS A 27 8.93 6.89 16.28
C LYS A 27 9.36 5.61 15.52
N LEU A 28 9.30 4.46 16.18
CA LEU A 28 9.71 3.17 15.60
C LEU A 28 8.88 2.81 14.36
N PHE A 29 7.58 3.10 14.39
CA PHE A 29 6.72 2.83 13.24
C PHE A 29 7.15 3.63 12.00
N ASN A 30 7.44 4.92 12.16
CA ASN A 30 7.82 5.77 11.04
C ASN A 30 9.25 5.49 10.56
N GLU A 31 10.20 5.17 11.45
CA GLU A 31 11.52 4.65 11.06
C GLU A 31 11.39 3.38 10.20
N LEU A 32 10.49 2.47 10.57
CA LEU A 32 10.21 1.28 9.77
C LEU A 32 9.59 1.62 8.41
N GLN A 33 8.74 2.66 8.33
CA GLN A 33 8.22 3.12 7.04
C GLN A 33 9.31 3.74 6.15
N GLU A 34 10.26 4.48 6.74
CA GLU A 34 11.40 5.07 6.02
C GLU A 34 12.35 3.99 5.47
N LEU A 35 12.64 2.96 6.27
CA LEU A 35 13.46 1.81 5.85
C LEU A 35 12.84 1.02 4.68
N LYS A 36 11.51 0.96 4.61
CA LYS A 36 10.79 0.40 3.45
C LYS A 36 10.85 1.28 2.20
N GLY A 37 11.37 2.51 2.33
CA GLY A 37 11.44 3.52 1.28
C GLY A 37 10.31 4.54 1.37
N ASN A 38 10.70 5.82 1.27
CA ASN A 38 9.80 6.98 1.27
C ASN A 38 9.02 7.14 -0.04
N ILE A 39 9.51 6.53 -1.12
CA ILE A 39 8.83 6.45 -2.41
C ILE A 39 8.52 4.98 -2.66
N ARG A 40 7.23 4.68 -2.87
CA ARG A 40 6.75 3.34 -3.17
C ARG A 40 5.94 3.36 -4.45
N VAL A 41 6.25 2.46 -5.36
CA VAL A 41 5.58 2.31 -6.65
C VAL A 41 4.82 1.01 -6.65
N TYR A 42 3.50 1.13 -6.79
CA TYR A 42 2.56 0.04 -6.83
C TYR A 42 2.06 -0.15 -8.26
N CYS A 43 1.96 -1.40 -8.71
CA CYS A 43 1.28 -1.72 -9.95
C CYS A 43 -0.06 -2.37 -9.64
N ARG A 44 -1.12 -1.95 -10.35
CA ARG A 44 -2.42 -2.60 -10.26
C ARG A 44 -2.97 -2.86 -11.65
N VAL A 45 -3.18 -4.13 -11.95
CA VAL A 45 -3.84 -4.58 -13.16
C VAL A 45 -5.34 -4.57 -12.89
N ARG A 46 -6.12 -3.83 -13.68
CA ARG A 46 -7.58 -3.86 -13.54
C ARG A 46 -8.16 -5.14 -14.16
N PRO A 47 -9.31 -5.64 -13.66
CA PRO A 47 -10.05 -6.68 -14.37
C PRO A 47 -10.48 -6.24 -15.77
N PHE A 48 -10.65 -7.21 -16.66
CA PHE A 48 -11.26 -6.99 -17.98
C PHE A 48 -12.72 -6.56 -17.84
N LEU A 49 -13.15 -5.64 -18.69
CA LEU A 49 -14.56 -5.31 -18.85
C LEU A 49 -15.25 -6.41 -19.69
N LEU A 50 -16.58 -6.52 -19.59
CA LEU A 50 -17.36 -7.55 -20.31
C LEU A 50 -17.16 -7.53 -21.83
N GLU A 51 -16.85 -6.37 -22.39
CA GLU A 51 -16.66 -6.15 -23.82
C GLU A 51 -15.20 -6.38 -24.28
N GLU A 52 -14.28 -6.60 -23.34
CA GLU A 52 -12.85 -6.77 -23.64
C GLU A 52 -12.50 -8.25 -23.77
N ASN A 53 -11.66 -8.57 -24.77
CA ASN A 53 -11.21 -9.93 -24.99
C ASN A 53 -9.95 -10.23 -24.16
N PRO A 54 -10.01 -11.13 -23.17
CA PRO A 54 -8.85 -11.46 -22.33
C PRO A 54 -7.67 -12.03 -23.12
N LYS A 55 -7.92 -12.60 -24.31
CA LYS A 55 -6.88 -13.16 -25.20
C LYS A 55 -6.00 -12.10 -25.84
N LEU A 56 -6.41 -10.83 -25.81
CA LEU A 56 -5.62 -9.69 -26.30
C LEU A 56 -4.74 -9.07 -25.21
N THR A 57 -4.71 -9.66 -24.02
CA THR A 57 -3.86 -9.18 -22.92
C THR A 57 -2.39 -9.21 -23.29
N THR A 58 -1.67 -8.19 -22.82
CA THR A 58 -0.20 -8.20 -22.82
C THR A 58 0.36 -8.56 -21.45
N VAL A 59 -0.46 -8.88 -20.46
CA VAL A 59 0.01 -9.36 -19.15
C VAL A 59 0.25 -10.86 -19.23
N GLY A 60 1.50 -11.29 -19.05
CA GLY A 60 1.87 -12.71 -19.11
C GLY A 60 1.99 -13.39 -17.75
N HIS A 61 2.72 -12.76 -16.82
CA HIS A 61 2.89 -13.30 -15.47
C HIS A 61 2.87 -12.16 -14.44
N ILE A 62 2.22 -12.43 -13.32
CA ILE A 62 2.18 -11.56 -12.14
C ILE A 62 2.75 -12.41 -11.00
N ASP A 63 3.92 -12.04 -10.50
CA ASP A 63 4.32 -12.42 -9.15
C ASP A 63 3.77 -11.32 -8.25
N GLU A 64 2.75 -11.68 -7.48
CA GLU A 64 1.97 -10.74 -6.66
C GLU A 64 2.86 -9.91 -5.72
N ASN A 65 4.08 -10.36 -5.43
CA ASN A 65 4.98 -9.71 -4.48
C ASN A 65 5.86 -8.60 -5.07
N VAL A 66 6.32 -8.68 -6.33
CA VAL A 66 7.32 -7.70 -6.85
C VAL A 66 7.33 -7.57 -8.37
N GLU A 67 6.95 -8.60 -9.14
CA GLU A 67 7.29 -8.66 -10.57
C GLU A 67 6.08 -8.74 -11.49
N LEU A 68 6.08 -7.92 -12.54
CA LEU A 68 5.10 -7.97 -13.63
C LEU A 68 5.82 -8.24 -14.95
N VAL A 69 5.42 -9.30 -15.64
CA VAL A 69 5.92 -9.64 -16.97
C VAL A 69 4.86 -9.30 -18.01
N LEU A 70 5.19 -8.37 -18.90
CA LEU A 70 4.41 -8.09 -20.10
C LEU A 70 4.92 -8.90 -21.28
N VAL A 71 4.01 -9.53 -22.02
CA VAL A 71 4.25 -10.29 -23.24
C VAL A 71 3.55 -9.58 -24.39
N ASN A 72 4.32 -9.15 -25.39
CA ASN A 72 3.76 -8.57 -26.59
C ASN A 72 3.57 -9.64 -27.67
N PRO A 73 2.32 -10.04 -28.00
CA PRO A 73 2.05 -11.09 -28.98
C PRO A 73 2.42 -10.69 -30.41
N SER A 74 2.63 -9.40 -30.71
CA SER A 74 2.97 -8.93 -32.06
C SER A 74 4.48 -8.82 -32.34
N ARG A 75 5.36 -9.18 -31.40
CA ARG A 75 6.82 -9.10 -31.57
C ARG A 75 7.47 -10.47 -31.46
N GLU A 76 8.20 -10.89 -32.50
CA GLU A 76 8.94 -12.15 -32.49
C GLU A 76 10.30 -12.03 -31.78
N ARG A 77 10.46 -12.80 -30.69
CA ARG A 77 11.70 -13.29 -30.07
C ARG A 77 12.58 -12.33 -29.25
N LYS A 78 12.99 -11.15 -29.72
CA LYS A 78 13.85 -10.22 -28.93
C LYS A 78 13.04 -9.00 -28.46
N GLY A 79 12.69 -8.97 -27.17
CA GLY A 79 11.89 -7.91 -26.55
C GLY A 79 10.38 -8.16 -26.52
N ALA A 80 9.96 -9.42 -26.76
CA ALA A 80 8.59 -9.87 -26.57
C ALA A 80 8.18 -9.84 -25.09
N HIS A 81 9.13 -10.13 -24.19
CA HIS A 81 8.93 -10.08 -22.75
C HIS A 81 9.56 -8.81 -22.16
N ARG A 82 8.80 -8.07 -21.36
CA ARG A 82 9.31 -6.96 -20.56
C ARG A 82 8.98 -7.21 -19.10
N LEU A 83 10.01 -7.24 -18.27
CA LEU A 83 9.89 -7.44 -16.83
C LEU A 83 9.97 -6.08 -16.13
N PHE A 84 9.03 -5.82 -15.23
CA PHE A 84 8.96 -4.63 -14.41
C PHE A 84 8.93 -5.04 -12.94
N LYS A 85 9.64 -4.29 -12.10
CA LYS A 85 9.68 -4.49 -10.65
C LYS A 85 9.00 -3.34 -9.93
N PHE A 86 8.21 -3.67 -8.93
CA PHE A 86 7.42 -2.74 -8.14
C PHE A 86 7.55 -3.10 -6.66
N ASN A 87 7.08 -2.23 -5.76
CA ASN A 87 6.97 -2.57 -4.35
C ASN A 87 5.89 -3.64 -4.10
N GLN A 88 4.87 -3.68 -4.96
CA GLN A 88 3.82 -4.70 -4.97
C GLN A 88 3.08 -4.67 -6.31
N VAL A 89 2.62 -5.83 -6.78
CA VAL A 89 1.82 -5.97 -8.01
C VAL A 89 0.46 -6.60 -7.68
N PHE A 90 -0.60 -5.80 -7.78
CA PHE A 90 -1.97 -6.25 -7.59
C PHE A 90 -2.55 -6.78 -8.92
N GLY A 91 -2.93 -8.06 -8.92
CA GLY A 91 -3.58 -8.70 -10.07
C GLY A 91 -5.01 -8.21 -10.33
N PRO A 92 -5.63 -8.65 -11.45
CA PRO A 92 -6.99 -8.25 -11.82
C PRO A 92 -8.07 -8.69 -10.84
N THR A 93 -7.78 -9.70 -10.00
CA THR A 93 -8.67 -10.19 -8.93
C THR A 93 -8.53 -9.40 -7.63
N ALA A 94 -7.53 -8.52 -7.52
CA ALA A 94 -7.25 -7.81 -6.29
C ALA A 94 -8.35 -6.78 -5.94
N SER A 95 -8.94 -6.97 -4.76
CA SER A 95 -10.00 -6.13 -4.22
C SER A 95 -9.49 -4.75 -3.79
N GLN A 96 -10.39 -3.79 -3.63
CA GLN A 96 -10.08 -2.50 -3.01
C GLN A 96 -9.51 -2.66 -1.60
N ILE A 97 -10.04 -3.63 -0.85
CA ILE A 97 -9.66 -3.90 0.54
C ILE A 97 -8.22 -4.39 0.60
N GLU A 98 -7.81 -5.29 -0.29
CA GLU A 98 -6.42 -5.78 -0.33
C GLU A 98 -5.43 -4.66 -0.63
N VAL A 99 -5.75 -3.79 -1.61
CA VAL A 99 -4.93 -2.60 -1.91
C VAL A 99 -4.86 -1.69 -0.68
N PHE A 100 -5.99 -1.44 -0.02
CA PHE A 100 -6.07 -0.61 1.19
C PHE A 100 -5.24 -1.18 2.34
N LEU A 101 -5.30 -2.50 2.57
CA LEU A 101 -4.60 -3.16 3.67
C LEU A 101 -3.08 -3.02 3.57
N ASP A 102 -2.54 -2.94 2.35
CA ASP A 102 -1.12 -2.70 2.14
C ASP A 102 -0.75 -1.23 2.41
N ILE A 103 -1.53 -0.28 1.86
CA ILE A 103 -1.26 1.16 2.00
C ILE A 103 -1.64 1.72 3.39
N ARG A 104 -2.41 0.99 4.21
CA ARG A 104 -2.91 1.47 5.52
C ARG A 104 -1.80 1.96 6.45
N GLN A 105 -0.60 1.40 6.30
CA GLN A 105 0.56 1.79 7.10
C GLN A 105 0.96 3.25 6.84
N LEU A 106 0.84 3.71 5.60
CA LEU A 106 1.12 5.10 5.23
C LEU A 106 0.03 6.05 5.77
N ILE A 107 -1.21 5.59 5.86
CA ILE A 107 -2.30 6.37 6.50
C ILE A 107 -2.01 6.59 7.98
N ARG A 108 -1.48 5.58 8.67
CA ARG A 108 -1.02 5.75 10.05
C ARG A 108 0.06 6.83 10.18
N SER A 109 1.02 6.90 9.25
CA SER A 109 2.02 7.98 9.23
C SER A 109 1.39 9.36 9.11
N VAL A 110 0.30 9.52 8.35
CA VAL A 110 -0.46 10.78 8.30
C VAL A 110 -1.03 11.15 9.66
N ILE A 111 -1.63 10.17 10.36
CA ILE A 111 -2.17 10.37 11.72
C ILE A 111 -1.05 10.74 12.71
N ASP A 112 0.14 10.19 12.53
CA ASP A 112 1.33 10.50 13.33
C ASP A 112 1.96 11.86 12.99
N GLY A 113 1.43 12.59 11.99
CA GLY A 113 1.85 13.95 11.64
C GLY A 113 2.78 14.05 10.42
N TYR A 114 2.94 12.99 9.63
CA TYR A 114 3.77 12.98 8.43
C TYR A 114 2.98 13.36 7.18
N ASN A 115 3.63 14.08 6.26
CA ASN A 115 3.05 14.36 4.95
C ASN A 115 3.20 13.15 4.05
N VAL A 116 2.07 12.60 3.60
CA VAL A 116 2.02 11.49 2.64
C VAL A 116 1.25 11.93 1.41
N CYS A 117 1.73 11.55 0.22
CA CYS A 117 1.06 11.83 -1.03
C CYS A 117 0.85 10.56 -1.85
N PHE A 118 -0.38 10.37 -2.34
CA PHE A 118 -0.74 9.26 -3.21
C PHE A 118 -1.04 9.79 -4.62
N PHE A 119 -0.39 9.20 -5.62
CA PHE A 119 -0.63 9.49 -7.02
C PHE A 119 -1.08 8.23 -7.76
N ALA A 120 -2.11 8.36 -8.59
CA ALA A 120 -2.51 7.33 -9.53
C ALA A 120 -2.13 7.76 -10.95
N TYR A 121 -1.21 7.04 -11.58
CA TYR A 121 -0.71 7.33 -12.92
C TYR A 121 -1.09 6.22 -13.90
N CYS A 122 -1.91 6.55 -14.91
CA CYS A 122 -2.17 5.69 -16.08
C CYS A 122 -3.03 6.44 -17.11
N GLN A 123 -3.28 5.81 -18.27
CA GLN A 123 -4.20 6.32 -19.29
C GLN A 123 -5.68 6.32 -18.83
N THR A 124 -6.55 6.98 -19.59
CA THR A 124 -8.01 6.96 -19.35
C THR A 124 -8.56 5.53 -19.46
N GLY A 125 -9.50 5.16 -18.58
CA GLY A 125 -10.10 3.82 -18.57
C GLY A 125 -9.28 2.74 -17.84
N SER A 126 -8.07 3.04 -17.36
CA SER A 126 -7.22 2.06 -16.66
C SER A 126 -7.47 1.97 -15.14
N GLY A 127 -8.46 2.71 -14.60
CA GLY A 127 -8.92 2.53 -13.22
C GLY A 127 -8.40 3.52 -12.17
N LYS A 128 -7.84 4.69 -12.52
CA LYS A 128 -7.40 5.72 -11.54
C LYS A 128 -8.48 6.07 -10.53
N THR A 129 -9.65 6.49 -11.02
CA THR A 129 -10.79 6.90 -10.19
C THR A 129 -11.31 5.74 -9.33
N TYR A 130 -11.31 4.53 -9.90
CA TYR A 130 -11.69 3.32 -9.16
C TYR A 130 -10.76 3.09 -7.96
N THR A 131 -9.45 3.14 -8.19
CA THR A 131 -8.45 2.94 -7.13
C THR A 131 -8.51 4.02 -6.06
N MET A 132 -8.65 5.30 -6.44
CA MET A 132 -8.52 6.43 -5.50
C MET A 132 -9.82 6.76 -4.74
N VAL A 133 -10.98 6.60 -5.37
CA VAL A 133 -12.24 7.20 -4.88
C VAL A 133 -13.31 6.15 -4.55
N ARG A 134 -13.25 4.96 -5.14
CA ARG A 134 -14.35 4.00 -5.07
C ARG A 134 -14.18 3.00 -3.91
N SER A 135 -15.29 2.69 -3.25
CA SER A 135 -15.42 1.66 -2.20
C SER A 135 -15.51 0.25 -2.78
#